data_AF-A0A1T4KLC5-F1
#
_entry.id   AF-A0A1T4KLC5-F1
#
_cell.length_a   1.000
_cell.length_b   1.000
_cell.length_c   1.000
_cell.angle_alpha   90.00
_cell.angle_beta   90.00
_cell.angle_gamma   90.00
#
_symmetry.space_group_name_H-M   'P 1'
#
loop_
_entity.id
_entity.type
_entity.pdbx_description
1 polymer ?
#
loop_
_entity_poly.entity_id
_entity_poly.type
_entity_poly.pdbx_seq_one_letter_code
_entity_poly.pdbx_strand_id
1 'polypeptide(L)'
;MNWITVPYNSNQSYIVQESAIVDVVNNAIASTKYVKSNPSNMRLSFDDNHSNVQIYIDVKIRNSQKNDINPYAIIKELTFKIEEGVRSLIDKRPKNVQVVLMDIY
;
A
#
# COMPACT_ATOMS: atom_id res chain seq x y z
N MET A 1 -12.55 -5.13 -13.18
CA MET A 1 -11.10 -4.85 -13.22
C MET A 1 -10.97 -3.36 -13.01
N ASN A 2 -10.38 -2.90 -11.90
CA ASN A 2 -10.29 -1.46 -11.61
C ASN A 2 -9.00 -0.86 -12.16
N TRP A 3 -8.96 0.47 -12.25
CA TRP A 3 -7.81 1.22 -12.73
C TRP A 3 -7.81 2.67 -12.21
N ILE A 4 -6.65 3.32 -12.34
CA ILE A 4 -6.48 4.76 -12.19
C ILE A 4 -6.09 5.37 -13.53
N THR A 5 -6.74 6.47 -13.91
CA THR A 5 -6.32 7.33 -15.02
C THR A 5 -5.39 8.42 -14.49
N VAL A 6 -4.17 8.46 -15.02
CA VAL A 6 -3.17 9.45 -14.64
C VAL A 6 -2.95 10.41 -15.81
N PRO A 7 -3.19 11.72 -15.62
CA PRO A 7 -2.89 12.72 -16.64
C PRO A 7 -1.38 12.84 -16.85
N TYR A 8 -0.95 12.85 -18.09
CA TYR A 8 0.45 12.97 -18.49
C TYR A 8 0.57 13.99 -19.61
N ASN A 9 1.27 15.10 -19.37
CA ASN A 9 1.29 16.26 -20.28
C ASN A 9 -0.13 16.79 -20.62
N SER A 10 -0.21 17.77 -21.52
CA SER A 10 -1.45 18.54 -21.71
C SER A 10 -2.63 17.74 -22.29
N ASN A 11 -2.38 16.63 -23.02
CA ASN A 11 -3.41 15.89 -23.75
C ASN A 11 -3.25 14.36 -23.71
N GLN A 12 -2.37 13.81 -22.86
CA GLN A 12 -2.19 12.36 -22.76
C GLN A 12 -2.60 11.89 -21.37
N SER A 13 -3.00 10.63 -21.29
CA SER A 13 -3.22 9.95 -20.02
C SER A 13 -2.76 8.51 -20.17
N TYR A 14 -2.27 7.95 -19.07
CA TYR A 14 -1.99 6.53 -18.99
C TYR A 14 -2.88 5.90 -17.91
N ILE A 15 -3.00 4.58 -18.00
CA ILE A 15 -3.85 3.80 -17.10
C ILE A 15 -2.95 2.93 -16.25
N VAL A 16 -3.09 3.05 -14.93
CA VAL A 16 -2.48 2.13 -13.96
C VAL A 16 -3.52 1.11 -13.55
N GLN A 17 -3.24 -0.16 -13.85
CA GLN A 17 -4.14 -1.25 -13.48
C GLN A 17 -4.07 -1.52 -11.97
N GLU A 18 -5.18 -1.99 -11.41
CA GLU A 18 -5.26 -2.45 -10.02
C GLU A 18 -4.13 -3.42 -9.65
N SER A 19 -3.75 -4.34 -10.56
CA SER A 19 -2.64 -5.28 -10.37
C SER A 19 -1.30 -4.59 -10.09
N ALA A 20 -1.00 -3.47 -10.74
CA ALA A 20 0.24 -2.74 -10.49
C ALA A 20 0.26 -2.12 -9.07
N ILE A 21 -0.90 -1.66 -8.59
CA ILE A 21 -1.05 -1.18 -7.20
C ILE A 21 -0.87 -2.34 -6.22
N VAL A 22 -1.47 -3.50 -6.51
CA VAL A 22 -1.32 -4.73 -5.72
C VAL A 22 0.16 -5.12 -5.62
N ASP A 23 0.89 -5.10 -6.74
CA ASP A 23 2.30 -5.46 -6.79
C ASP A 23 3.16 -4.51 -5.96
N VAL A 24 2.89 -3.19 -6.02
CA VAL A 24 3.57 -2.20 -5.18
C VAL A 24 3.34 -2.48 -3.70
N VAL A 25 2.10 -2.75 -3.28
CA VAL A 25 1.79 -3.04 -1.88
C VAL A 25 2.48 -4.34 -1.43
N ASN A 26 2.44 -5.38 -2.26
CA ASN A 26 3.12 -6.65 -1.98
C ASN A 26 4.64 -6.47 -1.85
N ASN A 27 5.25 -5.66 -2.71
CA ASN A 27 6.69 -5.34 -2.64
C ASN A 27 7.03 -4.53 -1.38
N ALA A 28 6.18 -3.58 -0.99
CA ALA A 28 6.34 -2.82 0.26
C ALA A 28 6.28 -3.74 1.49
N ILE A 29 5.35 -4.70 1.50
CA ILE A 29 5.22 -5.69 2.57
C ILE A 29 6.44 -6.62 2.61
N ALA A 30 6.83 -7.19 1.47
CA ALA A 30 7.96 -8.11 1.38
C ALA A 30 9.30 -7.45 1.79
N SER A 31 9.48 -6.16 1.51
CA SER A 31 10.67 -5.40 1.89
C SER A 31 10.64 -4.87 3.32
N THR A 32 9.50 -4.97 4.03
CA THR A 32 9.38 -4.52 5.42
C THR A 32 9.58 -5.71 6.35
N LYS A 33 10.68 -5.68 7.12
CA LYS A 33 11.04 -6.78 8.02
C LYS A 33 9.94 -7.02 9.05
N TYR A 34 9.75 -8.28 9.41
CA TYR A 34 8.81 -8.74 10.44
C TYR A 34 7.32 -8.57 10.11
N VAL A 35 6.97 -8.02 8.94
CA VAL A 35 5.57 -7.91 8.52
C VAL A 35 5.17 -9.16 7.72
N LYS A 36 3.97 -9.67 8.01
CA LYS A 36 3.22 -10.55 7.12
C LYS A 36 1.86 -9.94 6.87
N SER A 37 1.38 -10.00 5.64
CA SER A 37 -0.02 -9.76 5.32
C SER A 37 -0.67 -11.06 4.86
N ASN A 38 -2.00 -11.10 4.95
CA ASN A 38 -2.78 -12.05 4.17
C ASN A 38 -3.20 -11.36 2.86
N PRO A 39 -2.69 -11.77 1.69
CA PRO A 39 -3.03 -11.15 0.41
C PRO A 39 -4.55 -11.11 0.15
N SER A 40 -5.32 -12.07 0.67
CA SER A 40 -6.77 -12.12 0.48
C SER A 40 -7.54 -11.00 1.19
N ASN A 41 -6.92 -10.31 2.15
CA ASN A 41 -7.60 -9.30 2.97
C ASN A 41 -7.31 -7.87 2.52
N MET A 42 -6.43 -7.68 1.53
CA MET A 42 -6.19 -6.36 0.99
C MET A 42 -7.43 -5.88 0.23
N ARG A 43 -7.86 -4.65 0.51
CA ARG A 43 -8.97 -4.00 -0.19
C ARG A 43 -8.49 -2.71 -0.80
N LEU A 44 -8.83 -2.50 -2.06
CA LEU A 44 -8.57 -1.27 -2.80
C LEU A 44 -9.93 -0.62 -3.11
N SER A 45 -10.08 0.65 -2.77
CA SER A 45 -11.26 1.45 -3.11
C SER A 45 -10.83 2.60 -4.00
N PHE A 46 -11.37 2.66 -5.21
CA PHE A 46 -11.07 3.69 -6.19
C PHE A 46 -12.09 4.82 -6.08
N ASP A 47 -11.68 6.06 -6.33
CA ASP A 47 -12.63 7.17 -6.44
C ASP A 47 -13.53 6.97 -7.67
N ASP A 48 -14.75 7.51 -7.63
CA ASP A 48 -15.75 7.38 -8.72
C ASP A 48 -15.23 7.85 -10.08
N ASN A 49 -14.29 8.80 -10.07
CA ASN A 49 -13.65 9.34 -11.28
C ASN A 49 -12.39 8.58 -11.70
N HIS A 50 -12.07 7.45 -11.05
CA HIS A 50 -10.86 6.66 -11.29
C HIS A 50 -9.57 7.48 -11.20
N SER A 51 -9.55 8.54 -10.40
CA SER A 51 -8.35 9.38 -10.30
C SER A 51 -7.42 8.95 -9.16
N ASN A 52 -7.92 8.27 -8.13
CA ASN A 52 -7.14 7.94 -6.93
C ASN A 52 -7.60 6.62 -6.29
N VAL A 53 -6.85 6.16 -5.29
CA VAL A 53 -7.09 4.92 -4.55
C VAL A 53 -6.96 5.11 -3.04
N GLN A 54 -7.77 4.38 -2.30
CA GLN A 54 -7.66 4.12 -0.88
C GLN A 54 -7.27 2.66 -0.68
N ILE A 55 -6.29 2.43 0.19
CA ILE A 55 -5.67 1.12 0.39
C ILE A 55 -5.93 0.68 1.82
N TYR A 56 -6.46 -0.51 2.00
CA TYR A 56 -6.71 -1.13 3.30
C TYR A 56 -5.97 -2.45 3.36
N ILE A 57 -5.10 -2.59 4.37
CA ILE A 57 -4.33 -3.81 4.58
C ILE A 57 -4.38 -4.27 6.04
N ASP A 58 -4.53 -5.57 6.19
CA ASP A 58 -4.40 -6.28 7.46
C ASP A 58 -2.98 -6.86 7.55
N VAL A 59 -2.29 -6.54 8.64
CA VAL A 59 -0.92 -7.02 8.87
C VAL A 59 -0.76 -7.69 10.21
N LYS A 60 0.13 -8.67 10.25
CA LYS A 60 0.67 -9.28 11.47
C LYS A 60 2.14 -8.93 11.59
N ILE A 61 2.59 -8.64 12.80
CA ILE A 61 3.99 -8.31 13.08
C ILE A 61 4.60 -9.45 13.88
N ARG A 62 5.70 -10.01 13.38
CA ARG A 62 6.46 -11.03 14.10
C ARG A 62 7.11 -10.40 15.34
N ASN A 63 6.82 -10.95 16.50
CA ASN A 63 7.55 -10.68 17.72
C ASN A 63 8.96 -11.27 17.61
N SER A 64 9.96 -10.45 17.88
CA SER A 64 11.32 -10.93 18.10
C SER A 64 11.53 -10.95 19.60
N GLN A 65 12.06 -12.06 20.11
CA GLN A 65 12.40 -12.19 21.54
C GLN A 65 13.39 -11.12 22.04
N LYS A 66 14.00 -10.35 21.13
CA LYS A 66 14.77 -9.15 21.44
C LYS A 66 13.81 -7.98 21.61
N ASN A 67 13.79 -7.37 22.79
CA ASN A 67 12.99 -6.21 23.23
C ASN A 67 13.10 -4.92 22.36
N ASP A 68 13.64 -4.99 21.14
CA ASP A 68 13.92 -3.85 20.26
C ASP A 68 12.92 -3.68 19.10
N ILE A 69 11.90 -4.54 18.98
CA ILE A 69 10.88 -4.36 17.94
C ILE A 69 9.86 -3.33 18.41
N ASN A 70 9.76 -2.23 17.66
CA ASN A 70 8.73 -1.22 17.82
C ASN A 70 7.67 -1.36 16.71
N PRO A 71 6.49 -1.95 16.99
CA PRO A 71 5.43 -2.15 15.99
C PRO A 71 4.99 -0.84 15.32
N TYR A 72 4.97 0.26 16.06
CA TYR A 72 4.61 1.57 15.51
C TYR A 72 5.61 2.03 14.45
N ALA A 73 6.91 1.85 14.69
CA ALA A 73 7.94 2.20 13.71
C ALA A 73 7.81 1.35 12.43
N ILE A 74 7.53 0.05 12.59
CA ILE A 74 7.30 -0.87 11.46
C ILE A 74 6.09 -0.46 10.63
N ILE A 75 4.96 -0.17 11.28
CA ILE A 75 3.73 0.26 10.59
C ILE A 75 3.99 1.58 9.85
N LYS A 76 4.67 2.53 10.51
CA LYS A 76 5.02 3.81 9.89
C LYS A 76 5.92 3.64 8.67
N GLU A 77 6.92 2.76 8.74
CA GLU A 77 7.79 2.43 7.60
C GLU A 77 7.00 1.79 6.46
N LEU A 78 6.13 0.83 6.77
CA LEU A 78 5.28 0.16 5.78
C LEU A 78 4.37 1.15 5.06
N THR A 79 3.64 1.99 5.81
CA THR A 79 2.75 3.01 5.26
C THR A 79 3.52 3.96 4.34
N PHE A 80 4.69 4.43 4.78
CA PHE A 80 5.54 5.30 3.96
C PHE A 80 5.96 4.62 2.64
N LYS A 81 6.40 3.36 2.69
CA LYS A 81 6.78 2.60 1.49
C LYS A 81 5.61 2.43 0.52
N ILE A 82 4.40 2.17 1.02
CA ILE A 82 3.19 2.06 0.21
C ILE A 82 2.86 3.40 -0.44
N GLU A 83 2.85 4.49 0.33
CA GLU A 83 2.54 5.82 -0.17
C GLU A 83 3.48 6.26 -1.28
N GLU A 84 4.79 6.11 -1.08
CA GLU A 84 5.80 6.52 -2.06
C GLU A 84 5.82 5.58 -3.28
N GLY A 85 5.60 4.27 -3.08
CA GLY A 85 5.46 3.32 -4.17
C GLY A 85 4.26 3.64 -5.06
N VAL A 86 3.10 3.90 -4.48
CA VAL A 86 1.90 4.29 -5.24
C VAL A 86 2.09 5.65 -5.89
N ARG A 87 2.70 6.61 -5.18
CA ARG A 87 3.06 7.91 -5.76
C ARG A 87 3.93 7.79 -7.00
N SER A 88 4.88 6.85 -7.01
CA SER A 88 5.72 6.61 -8.18
C SER A 88 4.94 6.05 -9.39
N LEU A 89 3.78 5.43 -9.16
CA LEU A 89 2.91 4.91 -10.22
C LEU A 89 1.90 5.93 -10.75
N ILE A 90 1.34 6.77 -9.87
CA ILE A 90 0.21 7.65 -10.23
C ILE A 90 0.49 9.15 -10.07
N ASP A 91 1.76 9.51 -9.85
CA ASP A 91 2.27 10.87 -9.67
C ASP A 91 1.65 11.65 -8.48
N LYS A 92 0.93 10.96 -7.59
CA LYS A 92 0.36 11.53 -6.36
C LYS A 92 0.21 10.47 -5.27
N ARG A 93 0.15 10.91 -4.02
CA ARG A 93 -0.10 10.01 -2.90
C ARG A 93 -1.50 9.38 -2.99
N PRO A 94 -1.66 8.12 -2.55
CA PRO A 94 -2.97 7.53 -2.37
C PRO A 94 -3.80 8.41 -1.45
N LYS A 95 -5.11 8.42 -1.65
CA LYS A 95 -6.05 9.21 -0.85
C LYS A 95 -6.01 8.79 0.63
N ASN A 96 -5.81 7.50 0.87
CA ASN A 96 -5.68 6.92 2.21
C ASN A 96 -4.86 5.61 2.15
N VAL A 97 -4.05 5.37 3.19
CA VAL A 97 -3.44 4.07 3.46
C VAL A 97 -3.79 3.69 4.90
N GLN A 98 -4.67 2.73 5.05
CA GLN A 98 -5.07 2.20 6.34
C GLN A 98 -4.40 0.85 6.59
N VAL A 99 -3.58 0.81 7.63
CA VAL A 99 -2.91 -0.41 8.09
C VAL A 99 -3.53 -0.84 9.41
N VAL A 100 -4.14 -2.02 9.43
CA VAL A 100 -4.73 -2.63 10.63
C VAL A 100 -3.77 -3.68 11.17
N LEU A 101 -3.26 -3.46 12.37
CA LEU A 101 -2.47 -4.46 13.09
C LEU A 101 -3.42 -5.51 13.68
N MET A 102 -3.38 -6.72 13.12
CA MET A 102 -4.25 -7.82 13.53
C MET A 102 -3.68 -8.63 14.69
N ASP A 103 -2.35 -8.76 14.75
CA ASP A 103 -1.69 -9.70 15.66
C ASP A 103 -0.20 -9.39 15.80
N ILE A 104 0.37 -9.79 16.94
CA ILE A 104 1.80 -9.81 17.20
C ILE A 104 2.18 -11.24 17.59
N TYR A 105 2.95 -11.94 16.74
CA TYR A 105 3.13 -13.40 16.81
C TYR A 105 4.58 -13.86 16.95
#